data_AF-A0A2G1LMB9-F1
#
_entry.id   AF-A0A2G1LMB9-F1
#
_cell.length_a   1.000
_cell.length_b   1.000
_cell.length_c   1.000
_cell.angle_alpha   90.00
_cell.angle_beta   90.00
_cell.angle_gamma   90.00
#
_symmetry.space_group_name_H-M   'P 1'
#
loop_
_entity.id
_entity.type
_entity.pdbx_description
1 polymer ?
#
loop_
_entity_poly.entity_id
_entity_poly.type
_entity_poly.pdbx_seq_one_letter_code
_entity_poly.pdbx_strand_id
1 'polypeptide(L)'
;MKSEFKSLLSDILSEDQLIAFAEEFGGTRLYVPCKPSTQMGKAIIAAIGEEGFTQLSTFFGQDYIRVPLLIILRANRYRGAGLSNAVIGRRLGMTETGVNKIFSNLAAKGELLPKGSKPLANVQDVQSINSGARCFCCGHYNPERETLPEVQHIAAQDGDLVGQIE
;
A
#
# COMPACT_ATOMS: atom_id res chain seq x y z
N MET A 1 -16.37 3.28 19.02
CA MET A 1 -14.96 3.62 19.30
C MET A 1 -13.94 3.19 18.24
N LYS A 2 -13.89 1.93 17.73
CA LYS A 2 -12.87 1.57 16.68
C LYS A 2 -13.06 2.29 15.33
N SER A 3 -14.30 2.62 14.95
CA SER A 3 -14.61 3.29 13.68
C SER A 3 -14.21 4.76 13.66
N GLU A 4 -14.41 5.47 14.77
CA GLU A 4 -14.15 6.92 14.88
C GLU A 4 -12.67 7.24 14.80
N PHE A 5 -11.81 6.43 15.43
CA PHE A 5 -10.37 6.64 15.38
C PHE A 5 -9.78 6.45 13.97
N LYS A 6 -10.33 5.50 13.19
CA LYS A 6 -9.94 5.33 11.78
C LYS A 6 -10.31 6.59 10.98
N SER A 7 -11.53 7.11 11.16
CA SER A 7 -11.98 8.33 10.47
C SER A 7 -11.05 9.50 10.77
N LEU A 8 -10.78 9.73 12.06
CA LEU A 8 -9.91 10.83 12.49
C LEU A 8 -8.50 10.74 11.89
N LEU A 9 -7.92 9.55 11.82
CA LEU A 9 -6.64 9.35 11.17
C LEU A 9 -6.70 9.60 9.65
N SER A 10 -7.81 9.26 8.98
CA SER A 10 -8.05 9.54 7.56
C SER A 10 -8.27 11.01 7.25
N ASP A 11 -8.70 11.81 8.22
CA ASP A 11 -8.84 13.26 8.06
C ASP A 11 -7.48 13.98 8.13
N ILE A 12 -6.49 13.34 8.75
CA ILE A 12 -5.18 13.93 9.04
C ILE A 12 -4.12 13.42 8.05
N LEU A 13 -4.14 12.13 7.72
CA LEU A 13 -3.13 11.49 6.88
C LEU A 13 -3.75 11.07 5.54
N SER A 14 -2.96 11.19 4.47
CA SER A 14 -3.33 10.62 3.18
C SER A 14 -3.45 9.09 3.25
N GLU A 15 -4.19 8.50 2.32
CA GLU A 15 -4.37 7.03 2.27
C GLU A 15 -3.03 6.28 2.21
N ASP A 16 -2.08 6.78 1.43
CA ASP A 16 -0.76 6.16 1.26
C ASP A 16 0.05 6.24 2.56
N GLN A 17 -0.01 7.39 3.28
CA GLN A 17 0.59 7.54 4.60
C GLN A 17 -0.08 6.63 5.64
N LEU A 18 -1.40 6.49 5.62
CA LEU A 18 -2.12 5.60 6.52
C LEU A 18 -1.70 4.14 6.36
N ILE A 19 -1.55 3.70 5.10
CA ILE A 19 -1.13 2.34 4.80
C ILE A 19 0.29 2.11 5.33
N ALA A 20 1.23 3.02 5.03
CA ALA A 20 2.61 2.91 5.52
C ALA A 20 2.67 2.95 7.07
N PHE A 21 1.88 3.82 7.69
CA PHE A 21 1.75 3.90 9.15
C PHE A 21 1.24 2.59 9.77
N ALA A 22 0.22 1.99 9.16
CA ALA A 22 -0.38 0.73 9.64
C ALA A 22 0.49 -0.50 9.32
N GLU A 23 1.32 -0.45 8.28
CA GLU A 23 2.32 -1.49 8.01
C GLU A 23 3.40 -1.51 9.09
N GLU A 24 3.90 -0.35 9.49
CA GLU A 24 4.99 -0.24 10.45
C GLU A 24 4.51 -0.40 11.91
N PHE A 25 3.42 0.29 12.28
CA PHE A 25 3.00 0.40 13.69
C PHE A 25 1.65 -0.27 13.99
N GLY A 26 0.98 -0.86 13.00
CA GLY A 26 -0.37 -1.43 13.15
C GLY A 26 -0.48 -2.45 14.29
N GLY A 27 -1.56 -2.34 15.08
CA GLY A 27 -1.81 -3.26 16.19
C GLY A 27 -1.04 -2.94 17.48
N THR A 28 -0.26 -1.86 17.50
CA THR A 28 0.51 -1.43 18.67
C THR A 28 -0.12 -0.20 19.34
N ARG A 29 0.32 0.07 20.57
CA ARG A 29 0.10 1.35 21.25
C ARG A 29 1.33 2.22 21.03
N LEU A 30 1.20 3.24 20.19
CA LEU A 30 2.30 4.10 19.75
C LEU A 30 2.28 5.43 20.50
N TYR A 31 3.42 5.82 21.06
CA TYR A 31 3.61 7.18 21.58
C TYR A 31 3.91 8.15 20.44
N VAL A 32 3.21 9.28 20.38
CA VAL A 32 3.44 10.32 19.37
C VAL A 32 4.23 11.48 20.00
N PRO A 33 5.52 11.63 19.72
CA PRO A 33 6.30 12.74 20.24
C PRO A 33 5.99 14.05 19.51
N CYS A 34 6.09 15.20 20.18
CA CYS A 34 6.03 16.51 19.52
C CYS A 34 7.32 16.90 18.79
N LYS A 35 8.44 16.24 19.11
CA LYS A 35 9.77 16.58 18.56
C LYS A 35 10.24 15.51 17.58
N PRO A 36 10.59 15.89 16.33
CA PRO A 36 11.05 14.95 15.32
C PRO A 36 12.40 14.31 15.66
N SER A 37 13.22 14.97 16.49
CA SER A 37 14.56 14.50 16.86
C SER A 37 14.57 13.26 17.75
N THR A 38 13.45 12.90 18.35
CA THR A 38 13.31 11.68 19.16
C THR A 38 13.43 10.42 18.30
N GLN A 39 13.85 9.30 18.88
CA GLN A 39 13.93 8.03 18.14
C GLN A 39 12.59 7.64 17.51
N MET A 40 11.49 7.81 18.26
CA MET A 40 10.14 7.53 17.76
C MET A 40 9.70 8.54 16.69
N GLY A 41 10.04 9.81 16.84
CA GLY A 41 9.75 10.83 15.81
C GLY A 41 10.42 10.50 14.49
N LYS A 42 11.71 10.11 14.53
CA LYS A 42 12.45 9.63 13.35
C LYS A 42 11.81 8.40 12.71
N ALA A 43 11.35 7.43 13.51
CA ALA A 43 10.70 6.22 13.01
C ALA A 43 9.37 6.55 12.32
N ILE A 44 8.55 7.44 12.90
CA ILE A 44 7.29 7.87 12.29
C ILE A 44 7.57 8.62 10.98
N ILE A 45 8.53 9.56 10.97
CA ILE A 45 8.92 10.28 9.76
C ILE A 45 9.41 9.32 8.66
N ALA A 46 10.19 8.29 9.01
CA ALA A 46 10.62 7.29 8.04
C ALA A 46 9.45 6.53 7.40
N ALA A 47 8.35 6.32 8.14
CA ALA A 47 7.17 5.64 7.63
C ALA A 47 6.25 6.54 6.80
N ILE A 48 5.98 7.78 7.22
CA ILE A 48 4.94 8.65 6.63
C ILE A 48 5.41 10.02 6.14
N GLY A 49 6.71 10.29 6.22
CA GLY A 49 7.31 11.58 5.88
C GLY A 49 7.14 12.65 6.97
N GLU A 50 7.86 13.76 6.79
CA GLU A 50 7.85 14.89 7.75
C GLU A 50 6.49 15.60 7.82
N GLU A 51 5.81 15.73 6.69
CA GLU A 51 4.47 16.34 6.63
C GLU A 51 3.46 15.50 7.43
N GLY A 52 3.43 14.19 7.19
CA GLY A 52 2.54 13.27 7.92
C GLY A 52 2.86 13.25 9.42
N PHE A 53 4.14 13.29 9.79
CA PHE A 53 4.54 13.43 11.19
C PHE A 53 4.06 14.76 11.80
N THR A 54 4.21 15.87 11.09
CA THR A 54 3.80 17.20 11.57
C THR A 54 2.30 17.22 11.83
N GLN A 55 1.51 16.70 10.90
CA GLN A 55 0.07 16.56 11.06
C GLN A 55 -0.27 15.67 12.26
N LEU A 56 0.32 14.46 12.35
CA LEU A 56 0.05 13.53 13.44
C LEU A 56 0.43 14.11 14.82
N SER A 57 1.58 14.77 14.91
CA SER A 57 2.08 15.38 16.15
C SER A 57 1.28 16.60 16.60
N THR A 58 0.63 17.31 15.67
CA THR A 58 -0.26 18.44 15.99
C THR A 58 -1.52 17.95 16.70
N PHE A 59 -2.09 16.83 16.26
CA PHE A 59 -3.34 16.30 16.83
C PHE A 59 -3.13 15.39 18.05
N PHE A 60 -2.06 14.60 18.06
CA PHE A 60 -1.84 13.54 19.07
C PHE A 60 -0.53 13.70 19.86
N GLY A 61 0.16 14.83 19.71
CA GLY A 61 1.44 15.08 20.35
C GLY A 61 1.41 14.86 21.86
N GLN A 62 2.42 14.17 22.37
CA GLN A 62 2.58 13.75 23.77
C GLN A 62 1.55 12.73 24.28
N ASP A 63 0.77 12.10 23.39
CA ASP A 63 -0.18 11.05 23.76
C ASP A 63 0.17 9.69 23.15
N TYR A 64 -0.48 8.65 23.66
CA TYR A 64 -0.42 7.29 23.15
C TYR A 64 -1.67 6.95 22.37
N ILE A 65 -1.50 6.61 21.10
CA ILE A 65 -2.58 6.18 20.22
C ILE A 65 -2.55 4.67 19.97
N ARG A 66 -3.72 4.07 19.71
CA ARG A 66 -3.82 2.66 19.30
C ARG A 66 -3.90 2.59 17.78
N VAL A 67 -2.83 2.13 17.14
CA VAL A 67 -2.74 2.16 15.68
C VAL A 67 -3.58 1.03 15.08
N PRO A 68 -4.56 1.32 14.21
CA PRO A 68 -5.35 0.29 13.55
C PRO A 68 -4.51 -0.48 12.51
N LEU A 69 -4.79 -1.78 12.34
CA LEU A 69 -4.11 -2.62 11.34
C LEU A 69 -4.50 -2.30 9.88
N LEU A 70 -5.65 -1.62 9.69
CA LEU A 70 -6.19 -1.23 8.38
C LEU A 70 -6.23 -2.37 7.34
N ILE A 71 -6.52 -3.62 7.77
CA ILE A 71 -6.45 -4.84 6.95
C ILE A 71 -7.20 -4.69 5.62
N ILE A 72 -8.43 -4.18 5.64
CA ILE A 72 -9.27 -4.03 4.44
C ILE A 72 -8.64 -3.02 3.46
N LEU A 73 -8.15 -1.88 3.98
CA LEU A 73 -7.53 -0.83 3.17
C LEU A 73 -6.23 -1.35 2.54
N ARG A 74 -5.39 -2.02 3.32
CA ARG A 74 -4.15 -2.66 2.85
C ARG A 74 -4.43 -3.72 1.79
N ALA A 75 -5.41 -4.60 2.00
CA ALA A 75 -5.80 -5.61 1.02
C ALA A 75 -6.20 -4.98 -0.32
N ASN A 76 -7.00 -3.91 -0.28
CA ASN A 76 -7.46 -3.21 -1.47
C ASN A 76 -6.30 -2.52 -2.20
N ARG A 77 -5.38 -1.87 -1.48
CA ARG A 77 -4.19 -1.28 -2.09
C ARG A 77 -3.27 -2.33 -2.70
N TYR A 78 -3.00 -3.45 -2.03
CA TYR A 78 -2.18 -4.51 -2.60
C TYR A 78 -2.79 -5.10 -3.88
N ARG A 79 -4.12 -5.20 -3.94
CA ARG A 79 -4.83 -5.56 -5.17
C ARG A 79 -4.64 -4.50 -6.26
N GLY A 80 -4.80 -3.22 -5.91
CA GLY A 80 -4.52 -2.08 -6.79
C GLY A 80 -3.10 -2.11 -7.33
N ALA A 81 -2.13 -2.61 -6.55
CA ALA A 81 -0.75 -2.80 -6.99
C ALA A 81 -0.52 -4.05 -7.86
N GLY A 82 -1.56 -4.84 -8.13
CA GLY A 82 -1.47 -6.02 -9.00
C GLY A 82 -1.10 -7.32 -8.29
N LEU A 83 -0.99 -7.33 -6.95
CA LEU A 83 -0.60 -8.53 -6.20
C LEU A 83 -1.67 -9.63 -6.27
N SER A 84 -1.23 -10.89 -6.20
CA SER A 84 -2.12 -12.05 -6.14
C SER A 84 -2.70 -12.22 -4.74
N ASN A 85 -3.89 -12.84 -4.65
CA ASN A 85 -4.58 -13.03 -3.37
C ASN A 85 -3.74 -13.86 -2.37
N ALA A 86 -2.97 -14.82 -2.86
CA ALA A 86 -2.03 -15.60 -2.06
C ALA A 86 -0.89 -14.75 -1.48
N VAL A 87 -0.32 -13.82 -2.27
CA VAL A 87 0.72 -12.89 -1.78
C VAL A 87 0.12 -11.93 -0.76
N ILE A 88 -1.07 -11.40 -1.04
CA ILE A 88 -1.82 -10.52 -0.13
C ILE A 88 -2.10 -11.24 1.20
N GLY A 89 -2.54 -12.49 1.17
CA GLY A 89 -2.80 -13.29 2.36
C GLY A 89 -1.57 -13.43 3.25
N ARG A 90 -0.42 -13.79 2.65
CA ARG A 90 0.86 -13.86 3.38
C ARG A 90 1.25 -12.53 4.01
N ARG A 91 1.12 -11.42 3.27
CA ARG A 91 1.48 -10.08 3.76
C ARG A 91 0.56 -9.57 4.87
N LEU A 92 -0.69 -10.02 4.89
CA LEU A 92 -1.68 -9.68 5.93
C LEU A 92 -1.74 -10.69 7.08
N GLY A 93 -0.99 -11.80 7.01
CA GLY A 93 -1.03 -12.86 8.00
C GLY A 93 -2.36 -13.62 8.03
N MET A 94 -3.00 -13.82 6.88
CA MET A 94 -4.28 -14.55 6.78
C MET A 94 -4.37 -15.46 5.55
N THR A 95 -5.38 -16.32 5.51
CA THR A 95 -5.58 -17.25 4.39
C THR A 95 -6.06 -16.53 3.13
N GLU A 96 -5.76 -17.11 1.97
CA GLU A 96 -6.29 -16.63 0.69
C GLU A 96 -7.82 -16.56 0.68
N THR A 97 -8.50 -17.54 1.30
CA THR A 97 -9.95 -17.50 1.48
C THR A 97 -10.40 -16.30 2.30
N GLY A 98 -9.63 -15.89 3.33
CA GLY A 98 -9.89 -14.67 4.09
C GLY A 98 -9.80 -13.41 3.22
N VAL A 99 -8.78 -13.34 2.37
CA VAL A 99 -8.62 -12.26 1.39
C VAL A 99 -9.78 -12.23 0.39
N ASN A 100 -10.19 -13.39 -0.12
CA ASN A 100 -11.33 -13.50 -1.04
C ASN A 100 -12.62 -12.96 -0.40
N LYS A 101 -12.88 -13.28 0.88
CA LYS A 101 -14.02 -12.74 1.62
C LYS A 101 -13.97 -11.21 1.74
N ILE A 102 -12.79 -10.63 2.01
CA ILE A 102 -12.60 -9.18 2.02
C ILE A 102 -12.98 -8.58 0.66
N PHE A 103 -12.49 -9.17 -0.43
CA PHE A 103 -12.78 -8.67 -1.78
C PHE A 103 -14.23 -8.85 -2.21
N SER A 104 -14.88 -9.96 -1.87
CA SER A 104 -16.31 -10.14 -2.11
C SER A 104 -17.12 -9.06 -1.39
N ASN A 105 -16.77 -8.73 -0.14
CA ASN A 105 -17.46 -7.68 0.62
C ASN A 105 -17.22 -6.28 0.04
N LEU A 106 -16.00 -5.97 -0.43
CA LEU A 106 -15.70 -4.70 -1.09
C LEU A 106 -16.38 -4.59 -2.45
N ALA A 107 -16.44 -5.67 -3.23
CA ALA A 107 -17.11 -5.72 -4.52
C ALA A 107 -18.62 -5.44 -4.36
N ALA A 108 -19.24 -6.05 -3.35
CA ALA A 108 -20.66 -5.81 -3.03
C ALA A 108 -20.96 -4.33 -2.69
N LYS A 109 -19.96 -3.58 -2.24
CA LYS A 109 -20.06 -2.14 -1.94
C LYS A 109 -19.59 -1.23 -3.06
N GLY A 110 -19.04 -1.78 -4.16
CA GLY A 110 -18.44 -0.98 -5.23
C GLY A 110 -17.11 -0.32 -4.85
N GLU A 111 -16.48 -0.74 -3.75
CA GLU A 111 -15.23 -0.15 -3.21
C GLU A 111 -13.97 -0.92 -3.65
N LEU A 112 -14.13 -2.07 -4.32
CA LEU A 112 -13.02 -2.92 -4.72
C LEU A 112 -12.20 -2.28 -5.86
N LEU A 113 -10.91 -2.06 -5.63
CA LEU A 113 -10.02 -1.54 -6.65
C LEU A 113 -9.81 -2.57 -7.78
N PRO A 114 -9.76 -2.12 -9.06
CA PRO A 114 -9.30 -2.96 -10.15
C PRO A 114 -7.86 -3.42 -9.89
N LYS A 115 -7.53 -4.63 -10.34
CA LYS A 115 -6.19 -5.17 -10.15
C LYS A 115 -5.20 -4.39 -11.01
N GLY A 116 -4.10 -3.91 -10.41
CA GLY A 116 -3.05 -3.17 -11.14
C GLY A 116 -3.36 -1.69 -11.40
N SER A 117 -4.43 -1.13 -10.85
CA SER A 117 -4.82 0.28 -11.07
C SER A 117 -3.97 1.33 -10.35
N LYS A 118 -3.27 0.97 -9.25
CA LYS A 118 -2.50 1.93 -8.44
C LYS A 118 -1.18 1.30 -7.95
N PRO A 119 -0.01 1.73 -8.46
CA PRO A 119 1.28 1.19 -8.02
C PRO A 119 1.53 1.46 -6.53
N LEU A 120 2.36 0.65 -5.86
CA LEU A 120 2.83 0.92 -4.50
C LEU A 120 3.73 2.16 -4.52
N ALA A 121 3.55 3.06 -3.56
CA ALA A 121 4.29 4.31 -3.48
C ALA A 121 5.81 4.11 -3.26
N ASN A 122 6.23 2.94 -2.72
CA ASN A 122 7.64 2.58 -2.55
C ASN A 122 8.04 1.41 -3.45
N VAL A 123 8.97 1.66 -4.37
CA VAL A 123 9.49 0.72 -5.39
C VAL A 123 10.27 -0.46 -4.77
N GLN A 124 10.79 -0.30 -3.55
CA GLN A 124 11.57 -1.33 -2.85
C GLN A 124 10.74 -2.56 -2.46
N ASP A 125 9.42 -2.41 -2.32
CA ASP A 125 8.52 -3.54 -2.08
C ASP A 125 8.45 -4.48 -3.29
N VAL A 126 8.53 -3.97 -4.51
CA VAL A 126 8.37 -4.77 -5.74
C VAL A 126 9.52 -5.77 -5.90
N GLN A 127 10.74 -5.40 -5.50
CA GLN A 127 11.93 -6.24 -5.66
C GLN A 127 12.02 -7.37 -4.62
N SER A 128 11.49 -7.17 -3.41
CA SER A 128 11.43 -8.25 -2.40
C SER A 128 10.41 -9.34 -2.76
N ILE A 129 9.38 -9.00 -3.54
CA ILE A 129 8.28 -9.90 -3.93
C ILE A 129 8.75 -10.97 -4.92
N ASN A 130 9.72 -10.66 -5.79
CA ASN A 130 10.23 -11.60 -6.80
C ASN A 130 11.25 -12.60 -6.22
N SER A 131 11.86 -12.29 -5.07
CA SER A 131 12.84 -13.19 -4.43
C SER A 131 12.23 -14.45 -3.80
N GLY A 132 10.90 -14.54 -3.72
CA GLY A 132 10.15 -15.64 -3.10
C GLY A 132 9.49 -16.63 -4.08
N ALA A 133 9.68 -16.47 -5.39
CA ALA A 133 9.08 -17.33 -6.42
C ALA A 133 9.78 -18.71 -6.52
N ARG A 134 9.82 -19.48 -5.42
CA ARG A 134 10.18 -20.90 -5.47
C ARG A 134 8.93 -21.73 -5.74
N CYS A 135 8.94 -22.49 -6.84
CA CYS A 135 7.93 -23.52 -7.09
C CYS A 135 8.00 -24.58 -5.98
N PHE A 136 6.93 -24.71 -5.20
CA PHE A 136 6.87 -25.65 -4.06
C PHE A 136 6.99 -27.12 -4.49
N CYS A 137 6.77 -27.43 -5.77
CA CYS A 137 6.82 -28.80 -6.31
C CYS A 137 8.24 -29.29 -6.57
N CYS A 138 9.20 -28.42 -6.94
CA CYS A 138 10.50 -28.87 -7.43
C CYS A 138 11.70 -28.01 -7.02
N GLY A 139 11.52 -26.95 -6.23
CA GLY A 139 12.63 -26.12 -5.72
C GLY A 139 13.42 -25.33 -6.77
N HIS A 140 13.11 -25.49 -8.06
CA HIS A 140 13.76 -24.77 -9.15
C HIS A 140 13.16 -23.37 -9.32
N TYR A 141 14.05 -22.39 -9.45
CA TYR A 141 13.75 -21.03 -9.86
C TYR A 141 13.34 -21.05 -11.35
N ASN A 142 12.15 -20.57 -11.68
CA ASN A 142 11.70 -20.41 -13.07
C ASN A 142 11.63 -18.90 -13.41
N PRO A 143 12.67 -18.34 -14.04
CA PRO A 143 12.71 -16.92 -14.40
C PRO A 143 11.73 -16.51 -15.50
N GLU A 144 11.16 -17.46 -16.25
CA GLU A 144 10.33 -17.17 -17.44
C GLU A 144 8.86 -16.88 -17.11
N ARG A 145 8.45 -17.00 -15.85
CA ARG A 145 7.07 -16.68 -15.42
C ARG A 145 6.86 -15.23 -14.98
N GLU A 146 7.92 -14.44 -14.86
CA GLU A 146 7.90 -13.07 -14.33
C GLU A 146 7.97 -11.98 -15.39
N THR A 147 8.15 -12.29 -16.67
CA THR A 147 7.96 -11.29 -17.72
C THR A 147 6.47 -11.08 -17.94
N LEU A 148 5.85 -10.26 -17.08
CA LEU A 148 4.72 -9.45 -17.51
C LEU A 148 5.16 -8.76 -18.81
N PRO A 149 4.34 -8.75 -19.87
CA PRO A 149 4.68 -7.99 -21.06
C PRO A 149 4.94 -6.55 -20.63
N GLU A 150 6.14 -6.09 -20.98
CA GLU A 150 6.55 -4.70 -20.86
C GLU A 150 5.36 -3.84 -21.29
N VAL A 151 4.82 -3.04 -20.37
CA VAL A 151 3.77 -2.08 -20.70
C VAL A 151 4.43 -1.14 -21.69
N GLN A 152 4.25 -1.41 -22.98
CA GLN A 152 4.68 -0.51 -24.04
C GLN A 152 3.99 0.81 -23.74
N HIS A 153 4.80 1.80 -23.37
CA HIS A 153 4.39 3.18 -23.34
C HIS A 153 3.74 3.48 -24.68
N ILE A 154 2.42 3.60 -24.70
CA ILE A 154 1.72 4.21 -25.82
C ILE A 154 2.11 5.68 -25.73
N ALA A 155 3.25 6.01 -26.35
CA ALA A 155 3.60 7.37 -26.67
C ALA A 155 2.49 7.87 -27.61
N ALA A 156 1.66 8.77 -27.11
CA ALA A 156 0.90 9.65 -27.98
C ALA A 156 1.93 10.48 -28.76
N GLN A 157 2.25 10.03 -29.97
CA GLN A 157 2.99 10.83 -30.92
C GLN A 157 2.01 11.85 -31.50
N ASP A 158 2.15 13.10 -31.06
CA ASP A 158 1.63 14.25 -31.78
C ASP A 158 2.26 14.25 -33.18
N GLY A 159 1.49 13.78 -34.15
CA GLY A 159 1.87 13.80 -35.55
C GLY A 159 1.49 15.13 -36.19
N ASP A 160 2.49 16.00 -36.35
CA ASP A 160 2.49 17.05 -37.35
C ASP A 160 2.20 16.43 -38.73
N LEU A 161 1.11 16.85 -39.38
CA LEU A 161 0.90 16.68 -40.81
C LEU A 161 1.06 18.03 -41.50
N VAL A 162 2.28 18.28 -42.00
CA VAL A 162 2.55 19.29 -43.02
C VAL A 162 2.68 18.56 -44.37
N GLY A 163 1.92 18.98 -45.38
CA GLY A 163 2.08 18.55 -46.77
C GLY A 163 0.76 18.59 -47.55
N GLN A 164 0.45 19.71 -48.21
CA GLN A 164 0.58 19.86 -49.67
C GLN A 164 -0.45 19.05 -50.47
N ILE A 165 -1.47 19.74 -50.97
CA ILE A 165 -2.20 19.33 -52.18
C ILE A 165 -2.16 20.54 -53.11
N GLU A 166 -1.78 20.25 -54.35
CA GLU A 166 -1.67 21.13 -55.52
C GLU A 166 -2.97 21.87 -55.86
#